data_AF-A0AAD4CU26-F1
#
_entry.id   AF-A0AAD4CU26-F1
#
_cell.length_a   1.000
_cell.length_b   1.000
_cell.length_c   1.000
_cell.angle_alpha   90.00
_cell.angle_beta   90.00
_cell.angle_gamma   90.00
#
_symmetry.space_group_name_H-M   'P 1'
#
loop_
_entity.id
_entity.type
_entity.pdbx_description
1 polymer ?
#
loop_
_entity_poly.entity_id
_entity_poly.type
_entity_poly.pdbx_seq_one_letter_code
_entity_poly.pdbx_strand_id
1 'polypeptide(L)'
;MAILAQGPAPVPDNAVLNLENPPRRDTIMIEGLGGYMWIAIQVNNPGAWPFHCHIASHALAGLSLQFIEQPRQIRGLMQDAGVTGKLSERCDAWSDWAQKANFSQGLASGV
;
A
#
# COMPACT_ATOMS: atom_id res chain seq x y z
N MET A 1 -6.54 9.15 2.44
CA MET A 1 -7.21 8.96 1.14
C MET A 1 -8.61 9.55 1.20
N ALA A 2 -9.07 10.21 0.13
CA ALA A 2 -10.43 10.73 0.00
C ALA A 2 -11.29 9.76 -0.82
N ILE A 3 -12.54 9.56 -0.42
CA ILE A 3 -13.48 8.61 -1.04
C ILE A 3 -14.45 9.41 -1.92
N LEU A 4 -14.25 9.34 -3.24
CA LEU A 4 -15.02 10.14 -4.19
C LEU A 4 -16.35 9.46 -4.58
N ALA A 5 -16.34 8.14 -4.71
CA ALA A 5 -17.52 7.32 -4.97
C ALA A 5 -17.24 5.85 -4.61
N GLN A 6 -18.28 5.08 -4.34
CA GLN A 6 -18.23 3.62 -4.20
C GLN A 6 -19.59 3.03 -4.59
N GLY A 7 -19.62 1.76 -4.98
CA GLY A 7 -20.87 1.07 -5.28
C GLY A 7 -20.69 -0.36 -5.78
N PRO A 8 -21.78 -1.09 -6.03
CA PRO A 8 -21.75 -2.43 -6.58
C PRO A 8 -21.32 -2.45 -8.05
N ALA A 9 -21.02 -3.64 -8.55
CA ALA A 9 -20.74 -3.87 -9.97
C ALA A 9 -22.01 -3.69 -10.83
N PRO A 10 -21.88 -3.28 -12.12
CA PRO A 10 -20.66 -2.81 -12.77
C PRO A 10 -20.36 -1.33 -12.42
N VAL A 11 -19.12 -0.88 -12.70
CA VAL A 11 -18.79 0.56 -12.62
C VAL A 11 -19.69 1.32 -13.61
N PRO A 12 -20.46 2.33 -13.16
CA PRO A 12 -21.28 3.11 -14.06
C PRO A 12 -20.42 4.05 -14.92
N ASP A 13 -20.75 4.17 -16.21
CA ASP A 13 -20.04 5.06 -17.15
C ASP A 13 -20.07 6.54 -16.72
N ASN A 14 -21.09 6.93 -15.96
CA ASN A 14 -21.33 8.29 -15.48
C ASN A 14 -21.28 8.39 -13.94
N ALA A 15 -20.34 7.68 -13.30
CA ALA A 15 -20.14 7.75 -11.85
C ALA A 15 -20.06 9.20 -11.35
N VAL A 16 -20.98 9.59 -10.46
CA VAL A 16 -20.97 10.92 -9.83
C VAL A 16 -19.97 10.92 -8.67
N LEU A 17 -18.99 11.81 -8.74
CA LEU A 17 -17.94 11.93 -7.73
C LEU A 17 -18.28 13.05 -6.73
N ASN A 18 -18.17 12.76 -5.43
CA ASN A 18 -18.17 13.81 -4.40
C ASN A 18 -16.78 14.46 -4.32
N LEU A 19 -16.67 15.69 -4.83
CA LEU A 19 -15.45 16.50 -4.78
C LEU A 19 -15.46 17.54 -3.66
N GLU A 20 -16.58 17.71 -2.95
CA GLU A 20 -16.77 18.71 -1.90
C GLU A 20 -16.59 18.06 -0.52
N ASN A 21 -15.38 18.17 0.02
CA ASN A 21 -15.00 17.59 1.32
C ASN A 21 -15.50 16.14 1.52
N PRO A 22 -15.16 15.21 0.61
CA PRO A 22 -15.55 13.82 0.75
C PRO A 22 -14.97 13.18 2.02
N PRO A 23 -15.55 12.05 2.49
CA PRO A 23 -14.98 11.28 3.58
C PRO A 23 -13.49 10.97 3.35
N ARG A 24 -12.68 11.19 4.40
CA ARG A 24 -11.24 10.94 4.38
C ARG A 24 -10.86 9.92 5.43
N ARG A 25 -10.22 8.83 5.00
CA ARG A 25 -9.74 7.74 5.87
C ARG A 25 -8.60 6.95 5.21
N ASP A 26 -8.09 5.94 5.89
CA ASP A 26 -7.07 5.00 5.39
C ASP A 26 -7.67 3.70 4.84
N THR A 27 -8.77 3.22 5.41
CA THR A 27 -9.40 1.93 5.08
C THR A 27 -10.84 2.11 4.64
N ILE A 28 -11.26 1.41 3.59
CA ILE A 28 -12.63 1.44 3.06
C ILE A 28 -13.06 0.03 2.65
N MET A 29 -14.35 -0.28 2.78
CA MET A 29 -14.92 -1.54 2.30
C MET A 29 -15.27 -1.42 0.83
N ILE A 30 -14.85 -2.38 0.01
CA ILE A 30 -15.36 -2.55 -1.35
C ILE A 30 -16.72 -3.23 -1.28
N GLU A 31 -17.71 -2.71 -2.01
CA GLU A 31 -19.10 -3.19 -1.90
C GLU A 31 -19.35 -4.44 -2.75
N GLY A 32 -19.51 -5.58 -2.10
CA GLY A 32 -19.89 -6.83 -2.76
C GLY A 32 -18.83 -7.38 -3.73
N LEU A 33 -19.20 -8.43 -4.46
CA LEU A 33 -18.34 -9.02 -5.50
C LEU A 33 -18.36 -8.14 -6.74
N GLY A 34 -17.18 -7.68 -7.16
CA GLY A 34 -17.00 -6.85 -8.36
C GLY A 34 -17.37 -5.38 -8.20
N GLY A 35 -17.68 -4.91 -6.98
CA GLY A 35 -17.91 -3.50 -6.71
C GLY A 35 -16.69 -2.62 -6.97
N TYR A 36 -16.87 -1.32 -6.80
CA TYR A 36 -15.85 -0.33 -7.14
C TYR A 36 -15.70 0.73 -6.06
N MET A 37 -14.56 1.42 -6.11
CA MET A 37 -14.31 2.64 -5.37
C MET A 37 -13.51 3.62 -6.24
N TRP A 38 -13.82 4.90 -6.12
CA TRP A 38 -13.03 6.00 -6.64
C TRP A 38 -12.37 6.70 -5.47
N ILE A 39 -11.04 6.70 -5.46
CA ILE A 39 -10.25 7.28 -4.39
C ILE A 39 -9.32 8.35 -4.93
N ALA A 40 -9.08 9.39 -4.13
CA ALA A 40 -8.05 10.38 -4.39
C ALA A 40 -6.99 10.35 -3.28
N ILE A 41 -5.74 10.36 -3.71
CA ILE A 41 -4.57 10.47 -2.85
C ILE A 41 -3.82 11.72 -3.29
N GLN A 42 -3.54 12.60 -2.34
CA GLN A 42 -2.66 13.74 -2.61
C GLN A 42 -1.22 13.24 -2.61
N VAL A 43 -0.51 13.49 -3.70
CA VAL A 43 0.90 13.12 -3.87
C VAL A 43 1.78 14.18 -3.18
N ASN A 44 1.88 14.11 -1.86
CA ASN A 44 2.63 15.05 -1.02
C ASN A 44 3.54 14.38 0.04
N ASN A 45 3.77 13.08 -0.06
CA ASN A 45 4.54 12.31 0.91
C ASN A 45 5.45 11.26 0.20
N PRO A 46 6.69 11.63 -0.17
CA PRO A 46 7.62 10.73 -0.85
C PRO A 46 7.83 9.41 -0.09
N GLY A 47 7.64 8.28 -0.75
CA GLY A 47 7.74 6.99 -0.10
C GLY A 47 7.27 5.80 -0.93
N ALA A 48 7.34 4.64 -0.30
CA ALA A 48 6.84 3.37 -0.80
C ALA A 48 5.64 2.97 0.06
N TRP A 49 4.42 3.12 -0.47
CA TRP A 49 3.18 3.00 0.31
C TRP A 49 2.38 1.76 -0.10
N PRO A 50 2.22 0.76 0.78
CA PRO A 50 1.40 -0.40 0.49
C PRO A 50 -0.09 -0.02 0.46
N PHE A 51 -0.83 -0.66 -0.44
CA PHE A 51 -2.28 -0.55 -0.57
C PHE A 51 -2.84 -1.93 -0.88
N HIS A 52 -3.59 -2.52 0.06
CA HIS A 52 -3.96 -3.92 0.00
C HIS A 52 -5.33 -4.20 0.64
N CYS A 53 -5.87 -5.38 0.38
CA CYS A 53 -7.02 -5.87 1.15
C CYS A 53 -6.58 -6.18 2.58
N HIS A 54 -7.31 -5.69 3.57
CA HIS A 54 -6.97 -5.90 4.98
C HIS A 54 -7.43 -7.26 5.54
N ILE A 55 -7.98 -8.14 4.68
CA ILE A 55 -8.22 -9.55 5.02
C ILE A 55 -6.90 -10.30 4.84
N ALA A 56 -6.35 -10.85 5.93
CA ALA A 56 -5.01 -11.44 5.94
C ALA A 56 -4.80 -12.50 4.84
N SER A 57 -5.76 -13.40 4.63
CA SER A 57 -5.67 -14.40 3.57
C SER A 57 -5.63 -13.80 2.16
N HIS A 58 -6.32 -12.68 1.93
CA HIS A 58 -6.30 -11.99 0.64
C HIS A 58 -4.98 -11.23 0.43
N ALA A 59 -4.47 -10.56 1.48
CA ALA A 59 -3.17 -9.89 1.42
C ALA A 59 -2.04 -10.90 1.13
N LEU A 60 -2.01 -12.02 1.86
CA LEU A 60 -1.05 -13.11 1.68
C LEU A 60 -1.18 -13.79 0.30
N ALA A 61 -2.39 -13.87 -0.25
CA ALA A 61 -2.63 -14.36 -1.60
C ALA A 61 -2.25 -13.35 -2.71
N GLY A 62 -1.80 -12.14 -2.34
CA GLY A 62 -1.28 -11.15 -3.29
C GLY A 62 -2.26 -10.04 -3.69
N LEU A 63 -3.38 -9.86 -2.99
CA LEU A 63 -4.28 -8.71 -3.19
C LEU A 63 -3.69 -7.45 -2.56
N SER A 64 -2.59 -7.00 -3.15
CA SER A 64 -1.77 -5.87 -2.70
C SER A 64 -1.14 -5.18 -3.90
N LEU A 65 -0.91 -3.88 -3.78
CA LEU A 65 -0.06 -3.08 -4.64
C LEU A 65 0.74 -2.09 -3.79
N GLN A 66 1.74 -1.45 -4.39
CA GLN A 66 2.55 -0.44 -3.71
C GLN A 66 2.71 0.79 -4.59
N PHE A 67 2.37 1.96 -4.05
CA PHE A 67 2.64 3.23 -4.70
C PHE A 67 4.08 3.65 -4.40
N ILE A 68 4.88 3.87 -5.43
CA ILE A 68 6.19 4.51 -5.31
C ILE A 68 6.03 5.99 -5.60
N GLU A 69 5.85 6.76 -4.55
CA GLU A 69 5.60 8.19 -4.60
C GLU A 69 6.91 8.98 -4.59
N GLN A 70 7.08 9.88 -5.56
CA GLN A 70 8.23 10.82 -5.64
C GLN A 70 9.60 10.13 -5.42
N PRO A 71 9.94 9.06 -6.18
CA PRO A 71 11.09 8.19 -5.89
C PRO A 71 12.44 8.88 -5.76
N ARG A 72 12.62 9.99 -6.48
CA ARG A 72 13.87 10.78 -6.46
C ARG A 72 14.13 11.46 -5.12
N GLN A 73 13.09 11.69 -4.31
CA GLN A 73 13.22 12.34 -3.00
C GLN A 73 13.44 11.34 -1.87
N ILE A 74 13.01 10.08 -2.02
CA ILE A 74 13.02 9.06 -0.96
C ILE A 74 14.42 8.91 -0.35
N ARG A 75 15.45 8.73 -1.18
CA ARG A 75 16.82 8.48 -0.69
C ARG A 75 17.35 9.65 0.14
N GLY A 76 17.16 10.89 -0.33
CA GLY A 76 17.61 12.09 0.39
C GLY A 76 16.94 12.19 1.75
N LEU A 77 15.62 12.03 1.80
CA LEU A 77 14.86 12.06 3.06
C LEU A 77 15.30 10.99 4.05
N MET A 78 15.58 9.77 3.59
CA MET A 78 16.07 8.70 4.45
C MET A 78 17.49 8.97 4.98
N GLN A 79 18.34 9.61 4.17
CA GLN A 79 19.69 10.02 4.58
C GLN A 79 19.62 11.13 5.62
N ASP A 80 18.79 12.15 5.40
CA ASP A 80 18.59 13.27 6.30
C ASP A 80 18.00 12.82 7.65
N ALA A 81 17.11 11.83 7.64
CA ALA A 81 16.58 11.21 8.84
C ALA A 81 17.60 10.30 9.57
N GLY A 82 18.78 10.05 8.98
CA GLY A 82 19.82 9.19 9.57
C GLY A 82 19.41 7.72 9.70
N VAL A 83 18.45 7.25 8.90
CA VAL A 83 17.89 5.88 9.03
C VAL A 83 18.51 4.87 8.06
N THR A 84 19.23 5.31 7.03
CA THR A 84 19.77 4.40 5.99
C THR A 84 20.72 3.34 6.56
N GLY A 85 21.59 3.71 7.51
CA GLY A 85 22.51 2.76 8.15
C GLY A 85 21.76 1.69 8.95
N LYS A 86 20.87 2.11 9.86
CA LYS A 86 20.05 1.20 10.68
C LYS A 86 19.17 0.28 9.84
N LEU A 87 18.65 0.77 8.71
CA LEU A 87 17.88 -0.05 7.79
C LEU A 87 18.77 -1.14 7.15
N SER A 88 19.95 -0.77 6.66
CA SER A 88 20.91 -1.72 6.09
C SER A 88 21.30 -2.80 7.10
N GLU A 89 21.65 -2.39 8.32
CA GLU A 89 22.00 -3.32 9.41
C GLU A 89 20.86 -4.30 9.72
N ARG A 90 19.61 -3.85 9.67
CA ARG A 90 18.44 -4.72 9.87
C ARG A 90 18.28 -5.73 8.73
N CYS A 91 18.51 -5.31 7.48
CA CYS A 91 18.48 -6.19 6.32
C CYS A 91 19.57 -7.26 6.39
N ASP A 92 20.77 -6.91 6.83
CA ASP A 92 21.89 -7.85 7.00
C ASP A 92 21.56 -8.88 8.10
N ALA A 93 21.09 -8.41 9.26
CA ALA A 93 20.70 -9.29 10.36
C ALA A 93 19.56 -10.24 9.99
N TRP A 94 18.58 -9.77 9.21
CA TRP A 94 17.48 -10.62 8.70
C TRP A 94 17.99 -11.67 7.73
N SER A 95 18.85 -11.29 6.77
CA SER A 95 19.44 -12.20 5.79
C SER A 95 20.24 -13.31 6.46
N ASP A 96 21.07 -12.95 7.44
CA ASP A 96 21.86 -13.90 8.23
C ASP A 96 20.97 -14.91 8.98
N TRP A 97 19.90 -14.41 9.61
CA TRP A 97 18.96 -15.27 10.32
C TRP A 97 18.21 -16.18 9.36
N ALA A 98 17.70 -15.65 8.26
CA ALA A 98 16.90 -16.41 7.29
C ALA A 98 17.70 -17.57 6.69
N GLN A 99 18.99 -17.35 6.41
CA GLN A 99 19.90 -18.40 5.96
C GLN A 99 20.12 -19.46 7.05
N LYS A 100 20.45 -19.06 8.29
CA LYS A 100 20.68 -20.01 9.41
C LYS A 100 19.44 -20.83 9.76
N ALA A 101 18.26 -20.24 9.62
CA ALA A 101 16.99 -20.89 9.91
C ALA A 101 16.47 -21.76 8.74
N ASN A 102 17.16 -21.82 7.60
CA ASN A 102 16.65 -22.40 6.35
C ASN A 102 15.23 -21.90 6.02
N PHE A 103 15.00 -20.60 6.22
CA PHE A 103 13.70 -19.99 6.01
C PHE A 103 13.37 -19.92 4.51
N SER A 104 12.25 -20.52 4.10
CA SER A 104 11.76 -20.45 2.73
C SER A 104 10.91 -19.20 2.51
N GLN A 105 11.36 -18.32 1.62
CA GLN A 105 10.60 -17.16 1.17
C GLN A 105 9.62 -17.55 0.04
N GLY A 106 8.59 -16.73 -0.18
CA GLY A 106 7.68 -16.89 -1.33
C GLY A 106 6.52 -17.88 -1.13
N LEU A 107 6.26 -18.33 0.10
CA LEU A 107 5.05 -19.11 0.43
C LEU A 107 3.76 -18.27 0.37
N ALA A 108 3.89 -16.94 0.46
CA ALA A 108 2.84 -15.94 0.37
C ALA A 108 3.44 -14.64 -0.21
N SER A 109 2.62 -13.62 -0.39
CA SER A 109 3.02 -12.30 -0.91
C SER A 109 4.10 -11.58 -0.09
N GLY A 110 4.24 -11.92 1.19
CA GLY A 110 5.19 -11.29 2.11
C GLY A 110 4.75 -9.92 2.65
N VAL A 111 3.50 -9.54 2.38
CA VAL A 111 2.80 -8.36 2.96
C VAL A 111 2.08 -8.75 4.24
#